data_AF-W1Y4G2-F1
#
_entry.id   AF-W1Y4G2-F1
#
_cell.length_a   1.000
_cell.length_b   1.000
_cell.length_c   1.000
_cell.angle_alpha   90.00
_cell.angle_beta   90.00
_cell.angle_gamma   90.00
#
_symmetry.space_group_name_H-M   'P 1'
#
loop_
_entity.id
_entity.type
_entity.pdbx_description
1 polymer ?
#
loop_
_entity_poly.entity_id
_entity_poly.type
_entity_poly.pdbx_seq_one_letter_code
_entity_poly.pdbx_strand_id
1 'polypeptide(L)'
;MRKEHDFLGELEVADELYYGVQTIRALENFHITGKHLDQDFIKALAMVKKASALANMKTGRLNVSIGKAIVQAADEVIAGEFADQFPVDPIQGGAGTSVNMNMNEVLANRACEILGHPKGSYDIVSP
;
A
#
# COMPACT_ATOMS: atom_id res chain seq x y z
N MET A 1 6.55 6.02 16.09
CA MET A 1 7.49 5.53 15.07
C MET A 1 7.51 4.03 15.17
N ARG A 2 7.32 3.33 14.03
CA ARG A 2 7.44 1.88 13.90
C ARG A 2 8.65 1.54 13.04
N LYS A 3 9.33 0.44 13.36
CA LYS A 3 10.43 -0.06 12.53
C LYS A 3 9.88 -1.01 11.48
N GLU A 4 10.24 -0.77 10.23
CA GLU A 4 9.93 -1.66 9.12
C GLU A 4 11.21 -2.14 8.44
N HIS A 5 11.16 -3.36 7.90
CA HIS A 5 12.29 -4.03 7.29
C HIS A 5 11.97 -4.44 5.86
N ASP A 6 12.89 -4.17 4.94
CA ASP A 6 12.94 -4.77 3.62
C ASP A 6 14.33 -5.35 3.34
N PHE A 7 14.56 -5.82 2.12
CA PHE A 7 15.84 -6.41 1.73
C PHE A 7 17.05 -5.48 1.91
N LEU A 8 16.86 -4.15 1.91
CA LEU A 8 17.94 -3.18 2.05
C LEU A 8 18.21 -2.80 3.51
N GLY A 9 17.40 -3.28 4.45
CA GLY A 9 17.56 -3.09 5.88
C GLY A 9 16.33 -2.49 6.54
N GLU A 10 16.54 -1.90 7.73
CA GLU A 10 15.48 -1.31 8.54
C GLU A 10 15.39 0.21 8.34
N LEU A 11 14.18 0.76 8.37
CA LEU A 11 13.91 2.19 8.50
C LEU A 11 12.80 2.43 9.52
N GLU A 12 12.74 3.65 10.06
CA GLU A 12 11.64 4.09 10.90
C GLU A 12 10.56 4.76 10.05
N VAL A 13 9.31 4.35 10.28
CA VAL A 13 8.11 4.91 9.65
C VAL A 13 7.26 5.57 10.73
N ALA A 14 6.72 6.75 10.47
CA ALA A 14 5.85 7.44 11.42
C ALA A 14 4.51 6.69 11.56
N ASP A 15 3.93 6.66 12.76
CA ASP A 15 2.81 5.76 13.09
C ASP A 15 1.50 6.15 12.40
N GLU A 16 1.37 7.42 12.01
CA GLU A 16 0.25 7.98 11.29
C GLU A 16 0.23 7.57 9.80
N LEU A 17 1.38 7.19 9.25
CA LEU A 17 1.53 6.87 7.82
C LEU A 17 1.07 5.44 7.54
N TYR A 18 0.35 5.25 6.43
CA TYR A 18 -0.11 3.93 5.97
C TYR A 18 0.85 3.29 4.98
N TYR A 19 1.66 4.06 4.26
CA TYR A 19 2.73 3.50 3.45
C TYR A 19 3.91 3.06 4.32
N GLY A 20 4.78 2.21 3.76
CA GLY A 20 5.85 1.53 4.48
C GLY A 20 7.24 1.87 3.99
N VAL A 21 8.19 1.00 4.35
CA VAL A 21 9.62 1.18 4.09
C VAL A 21 9.96 1.36 2.61
N GLN A 22 9.32 0.62 1.69
CA GLN A 22 9.65 0.70 0.27
C GLN A 22 9.16 2.02 -0.33
N THR A 23 8.04 2.55 0.16
CA THR A 23 7.58 3.89 -0.22
C THR A 23 8.52 4.96 0.29
N ILE A 24 8.99 4.88 1.54
CA ILE A 24 9.99 5.84 2.07
C ILE A 24 11.24 5.84 1.20
N ARG A 25 11.77 4.66 0.86
CA ARG A 25 12.93 4.58 -0.04
C ARG A 25 12.63 5.16 -1.42
N ALA A 26 11.42 4.99 -1.94
CA ALA A 26 11.03 5.61 -3.19
C ALA A 26 11.04 7.14 -3.08
N LEU A 27 10.61 7.72 -1.96
CA LEU A 27 10.67 9.16 -1.73
C LEU A 27 12.10 9.69 -1.63
N GLU A 28 13.00 8.93 -0.99
CA GLU A 28 14.42 9.27 -0.92
C GLU A 28 15.11 9.19 -2.29
N ASN A 29 14.71 8.22 -3.12
CA ASN A 29 15.30 8.00 -4.44
C ASN A 29 14.71 8.91 -5.54
N PHE A 30 13.44 9.28 -5.41
CA PHE A 30 12.69 9.97 -6.46
C PHE A 30 12.02 11.23 -5.91
N HIS A 31 12.72 12.35 -6.04
CA HIS A 31 12.20 13.68 -5.77
C HIS A 31 12.49 14.60 -6.97
N ILE A 32 11.83 14.30 -8.09
CA ILE A 32 12.21 14.83 -9.42
C ILE A 32 11.35 16.02 -9.81
N THR A 33 10.03 15.90 -9.68
CA THR A 33 9.06 16.90 -10.13
C THR A 33 8.35 17.60 -8.98
N GLY A 34 8.28 16.96 -7.81
CA GLY A 34 7.52 17.45 -6.67
C GLY A 34 5.99 17.41 -6.90
N LYS A 35 5.54 16.69 -7.92
CA LYS A 35 4.12 16.49 -8.21
C LYS A 35 3.60 15.23 -7.52
N HIS A 36 2.29 15.18 -7.35
CA HIS A 36 1.57 13.99 -6.90
C HIS A 36 1.02 13.19 -8.09
N LEU A 37 0.76 11.92 -7.85
CA LEU A 37 0.04 11.06 -8.78
C LEU A 37 -1.38 11.56 -8.99
N ASP A 38 -1.91 11.34 -10.18
CA ASP A 38 -3.30 11.60 -10.48
C ASP A 38 -4.21 10.68 -9.62
N GLN A 39 -5.26 11.25 -9.05
CA GLN A 39 -6.17 10.50 -8.17
C GLN A 39 -6.87 9.35 -8.90
N ASP A 40 -7.20 9.51 -10.17
CA ASP A 40 -7.86 8.46 -10.93
C ASP A 40 -6.90 7.30 -11.24
N PHE A 41 -5.59 7.60 -11.34
CA PHE A 41 -4.56 6.55 -11.43
C PHE A 41 -4.46 5.73 -10.13
N ILE A 42 -4.47 6.40 -8.97
CA ILE A 42 -4.48 5.73 -7.66
C ILE A 42 -5.72 4.85 -7.51
N LYS A 43 -6.90 5.38 -7.84
CA LYS A 43 -8.17 4.62 -7.80
C LYS A 43 -8.13 3.41 -8.73
N ALA A 44 -7.63 3.58 -9.95
CA ALA A 44 -7.49 2.48 -10.90
C ALA A 44 -6.58 1.36 -10.36
N LEU A 45 -5.46 1.73 -9.72
CA LEU A 45 -4.55 0.75 -9.13
C LEU A 45 -5.21 0.02 -7.94
N ALA A 46 -5.98 0.71 -7.11
CA ALA A 46 -6.77 0.09 -6.04
C ALA A 46 -7.83 -0.88 -6.59
N MET A 47 -8.49 -0.55 -7.70
CA MET A 47 -9.42 -1.47 -8.39
C MET A 47 -8.72 -2.76 -8.85
N VAL A 48 -7.48 -2.65 -9.37
CA VAL A 48 -6.67 -3.83 -9.76
C VAL A 48 -6.34 -4.70 -8.55
N LYS A 49 -5.97 -4.10 -7.42
CA LYS A 49 -5.68 -4.84 -6.17
C LYS A 49 -6.93 -5.50 -5.59
N LYS A 50 -8.07 -4.80 -5.60
CA LYS A 50 -9.38 -5.37 -5.23
C LYS A 50 -9.72 -6.59 -6.10
N ALA A 51 -9.62 -6.46 -7.42
CA ALA A 51 -9.90 -7.56 -8.34
C ALA A 51 -8.99 -8.77 -8.10
N SER A 52 -7.70 -8.53 -7.86
CA SER A 52 -6.71 -9.56 -7.52
C SER A 52 -7.05 -10.28 -6.21
N ALA A 53 -7.40 -9.54 -5.15
CA ALA A 53 -7.78 -10.12 -3.86
C ALA A 53 -9.05 -10.99 -3.97
N LEU A 54 -10.08 -10.51 -4.71
CA LEU A 54 -11.30 -11.27 -4.97
C LEU A 54 -11.02 -12.56 -5.74
N ALA A 55 -10.18 -12.51 -6.77
CA ALA A 55 -9.80 -13.69 -7.55
C ALA A 55 -9.00 -14.70 -6.71
N ASN A 56 -8.07 -14.23 -5.89
CA ASN A 56 -7.28 -15.08 -5.01
C ASN A 56 -8.12 -15.75 -3.92
N MET A 57 -9.09 -15.04 -3.33
CA MET A 57 -10.05 -15.63 -2.40
C MET A 57 -10.91 -16.71 -3.09
N LYS A 58 -11.44 -16.41 -4.29
CA LYS A 58 -12.29 -17.35 -5.05
C LYS A 58 -11.57 -18.65 -5.39
N THR A 59 -10.26 -18.59 -5.57
CA THR A 59 -9.44 -19.78 -5.90
C THR A 59 -8.74 -20.41 -4.70
N GLY A 60 -9.05 -19.95 -3.48
CA GLY A 60 -8.48 -20.50 -2.23
C GLY A 60 -7.01 -20.14 -1.99
N ARG A 61 -6.44 -19.19 -2.75
CA ARG A 61 -5.04 -18.73 -2.62
C ARG A 61 -4.85 -17.64 -1.58
N LEU A 62 -5.95 -17.04 -1.12
CA LEU A 62 -5.95 -16.01 -0.09
C LEU A 62 -7.00 -16.35 0.97
N ASN A 63 -6.60 -16.25 2.24
CA ASN A 63 -7.53 -16.41 3.35
C ASN A 63 -8.69 -15.40 3.22
N VAL A 64 -9.92 -15.87 3.41
CA VAL A 64 -11.11 -15.06 3.19
C VAL A 64 -11.21 -13.86 4.16
N SER A 65 -10.75 -13.97 5.41
CA SER A 65 -10.79 -12.83 6.34
C SER A 65 -9.80 -11.74 5.92
N ILE A 66 -8.56 -12.12 5.61
CA ILE A 66 -7.52 -11.21 5.10
C ILE A 66 -7.97 -10.57 3.78
N GLY A 67 -8.44 -11.38 2.84
CA GLY A 67 -8.87 -10.87 1.53
C GLY A 67 -10.07 -9.92 1.61
N LYS A 68 -11.01 -10.14 2.54
CA LYS A 68 -12.10 -9.19 2.79
C LYS A 68 -11.60 -7.86 3.36
N ALA A 69 -10.64 -7.89 4.28
CA ALA A 69 -10.03 -6.67 4.81
C ALA A 69 -9.28 -5.88 3.73
N ILE A 70 -8.54 -6.56 2.84
CA ILE A 70 -7.87 -5.93 1.68
C ILE A 70 -8.91 -5.33 0.71
N VAL A 71 -10.01 -6.04 0.43
CA VAL A 71 -11.08 -5.53 -0.43
C VAL A 71 -11.71 -4.27 0.15
N GLN A 72 -11.98 -4.26 1.46
CA GLN A 72 -12.49 -3.07 2.14
C GLN A 72 -11.50 -1.91 2.08
N ALA A 73 -10.22 -2.13 2.40
CA ALA A 73 -9.18 -1.10 2.29
C ALA A 73 -9.08 -0.53 0.86
N ALA A 74 -9.20 -1.39 -0.16
CA ALA A 74 -9.19 -0.95 -1.55
C ALA A 74 -10.45 -0.14 -1.90
N ASP A 75 -11.62 -0.48 -1.36
CA ASP A 75 -12.84 0.30 -1.54
C ASP A 75 -12.74 1.70 -0.90
N GLU A 76 -12.12 1.82 0.27
CA GLU A 76 -11.87 3.11 0.92
C GLU A 76 -10.94 3.99 0.04
N VAL A 77 -9.86 3.42 -0.54
CA VAL A 77 -8.99 4.15 -1.49
C VAL A 77 -9.73 4.53 -2.77
N ILE A 78 -10.58 3.65 -3.32
CA ILE A 78 -11.41 3.95 -4.50
C ILE A 78 -12.38 5.10 -4.22
N ALA A 79 -12.91 5.19 -2.99
CA ALA A 79 -13.77 6.28 -2.54
C ALA A 79 -13.02 7.62 -2.38
N GLY A 80 -11.68 7.63 -2.51
CA GLY A 80 -10.83 8.81 -2.38
C GLY A 80 -10.28 9.04 -0.98
N GLU A 81 -10.46 8.08 -0.06
CA GLU A 81 -9.79 8.12 1.24
C GLU A 81 -8.28 7.84 1.07
N PHE A 82 -7.48 8.22 2.08
CA PHE A 82 -6.02 8.01 2.09
C PHE A 82 -5.25 8.68 0.93
N ALA A 83 -5.80 9.71 0.29
CA ALA A 83 -5.17 10.38 -0.84
C ALA A 83 -3.76 10.94 -0.51
N ASP A 84 -3.52 11.32 0.74
CA ASP A 84 -2.23 11.80 1.26
C ASP A 84 -1.20 10.67 1.50
N GLN A 85 -1.62 9.41 1.41
CA GLN A 85 -0.77 8.23 1.62
C GLN A 85 -0.09 7.72 0.34
N PHE A 86 -0.20 8.49 -0.76
CA PHE A 86 0.43 8.18 -2.05
C PHE A 86 1.44 9.26 -2.48
N PRO A 87 2.54 9.45 -1.72
CA PRO A 87 3.45 10.58 -1.93
C PRO A 87 4.45 10.38 -3.07
N VAL A 88 4.53 9.18 -3.67
CA VAL A 88 5.55 8.85 -4.69
C VAL A 88 5.43 9.77 -5.92
N ASP A 89 6.56 10.30 -6.38
CA ASP A 89 6.62 11.15 -7.57
C ASP A 89 6.16 10.37 -8.82
N PRO A 90 5.35 10.99 -9.70
CA PRO A 90 4.97 10.39 -10.99
C PRO A 90 6.17 9.96 -11.83
N ILE A 91 7.30 10.66 -11.70
CA ILE A 91 8.57 10.26 -12.31
C ILE A 91 9.37 9.42 -11.31
N GLN A 92 9.29 8.11 -11.49
CA GLN A 92 10.02 7.10 -10.73
C GLN A 92 10.75 6.13 -11.68
N GLY A 93 11.38 5.08 -11.14
CA GLY A 93 11.91 3.98 -11.96
C GLY A 93 10.87 3.42 -12.95
N GLY A 94 11.27 3.25 -14.22
CA GLY A 94 10.38 3.19 -15.40
C GLY A 94 9.33 2.07 -15.48
N ALA A 95 9.22 1.17 -14.50
CA ALA A 95 8.23 0.07 -14.48
C ALA A 95 7.05 0.33 -13.53
N GLY A 96 7.07 1.40 -12.73
CA GLY A 96 5.99 1.69 -11.77
C GLY A 96 6.04 0.86 -10.48
N THR A 97 7.16 0.20 -10.21
CA THR A 97 7.34 -0.68 -9.03
C THR A 97 7.10 0.06 -7.72
N SER A 98 7.59 1.30 -7.58
CA SER A 98 7.44 2.07 -6.34
C SER A 98 5.99 2.43 -6.07
N VAL A 99 5.22 2.79 -7.09
CA VAL A 99 3.78 3.05 -6.93
C VAL A 99 2.99 1.78 -6.66
N ASN A 100 3.35 0.66 -7.29
CA ASN A 100 2.74 -0.62 -6.95
C ASN A 100 2.98 -0.99 -5.49
N MET A 101 4.20 -0.79 -4.98
CA MET A 101 4.53 -1.09 -3.59
C MET A 101 3.91 -0.10 -2.61
N ASN A 102 3.80 1.18 -2.96
CA ASN A 102 3.05 2.15 -2.18
C ASN A 102 1.59 1.74 -2.00
N MET A 103 0.92 1.29 -3.06
CA MET A 103 -0.43 0.75 -2.94
C MET A 103 -0.48 -0.49 -2.04
N ASN A 104 0.46 -1.43 -2.23
CA ASN A 104 0.51 -2.64 -1.41
C ASN A 104 0.65 -2.33 0.09
N GLU A 105 1.59 -1.46 0.46
CA GLU A 105 1.84 -1.11 1.85
C GLU A 105 0.63 -0.40 2.48
N VAL A 106 0.01 0.56 1.76
CA VAL A 106 -1.20 1.25 2.24
C VAL A 106 -2.35 0.27 2.48
N LEU A 107 -2.62 -0.61 1.52
CA LEU A 107 -3.70 -1.60 1.65
C LEU A 107 -3.42 -2.63 2.75
N ALA A 108 -2.18 -3.09 2.89
CA ALA A 108 -1.79 -4.04 3.93
C ALA A 108 -1.96 -3.44 5.33
N ASN A 109 -1.44 -2.23 5.54
CA ASN A 109 -1.56 -1.53 6.82
C ASN A 109 -3.01 -1.20 7.17
N ARG A 110 -3.81 -0.79 6.18
CA ARG A 110 -5.23 -0.53 6.43
C ARG A 110 -6.00 -1.82 6.71
N ALA A 111 -5.68 -2.91 6.02
CA ALA A 111 -6.25 -4.22 6.31
C ALA A 111 -5.89 -4.74 7.71
N CYS A 112 -4.65 -4.50 8.18
CA CYS A 112 -4.27 -4.82 9.56
C CYS A 112 -5.17 -4.11 10.58
N GLU A 113 -5.41 -2.80 10.41
CA GLU A 113 -6.29 -2.06 11.32
C GLU A 113 -7.74 -2.56 11.30
N ILE A 114 -8.27 -2.88 10.12
CA ILE A 114 -9.61 -3.47 9.97
C ILE A 114 -9.72 -4.79 10.75
N LEU A 115 -8.62 -5.56 10.79
CA LEU A 115 -8.51 -6.82 11.54
C LEU A 115 -8.17 -6.62 13.03
N GLY A 116 -7.99 -5.37 13.50
CA GLY A 116 -7.65 -5.06 14.89
C GLY A 116 -6.17 -5.22 15.23
N HIS A 117 -5.30 -5.26 14.23
CA HIS A 117 -3.84 -5.31 14.37
C HIS A 117 -3.20 -3.94 14.11
N PRO A 118 -2.05 -3.64 14.73
CA PRO A 118 -1.32 -2.41 14.43
C PRO A 118 -0.76 -2.40 13.01
N LYS A 119 -0.49 -1.20 12.48
CA LYS A 119 0.28 -1.03 11.24
C LYS A 119 1.67 -1.67 11.39
N GLY A 120 2.16 -2.30 10.33
CA GLY A 120 3.41 -3.06 10.30
C GLY A 120 3.30 -4.53 10.72
N SER A 121 2.10 -5.03 11.08
CA SER A 121 1.84 -6.46 11.31
C SER A 121 1.84 -7.28 10.00
N TYR A 122 2.96 -7.27 9.28
CA TYR A 122 3.12 -7.92 7.97
C TYR A 122 3.16 -9.45 8.03
N ASP A 123 3.26 -10.03 9.23
CA ASP A 123 3.01 -11.44 9.49
C ASP A 123 1.52 -11.82 9.34
N ILE A 124 0.61 -10.83 9.50
CA ILE A 124 -0.83 -10.99 9.31
C ILE A 124 -1.25 -10.63 7.90
N VAL A 125 -0.89 -9.43 7.43
CA VAL A 125 -1.16 -8.97 6.06
C VAL A 125 0.12 -8.45 5.44
N SER A 126 0.71 -9.24 4.56
CA SER A 126 1.89 -8.83 3.78
C SER A 126 1.49 -7.88 2.64
N PRO A 127 2.26 -6.80 2.40
CA PRO A 127 2.26 -6.05 1.15
C PRO A 127 2.52 -6.95 -0.08
#